data_AF-A0A7C7JBN6-F1
#
_entry.id   AF-A0A7C7JBN6-F1
#
_cell.length_a   1.000
_cell.length_b   1.000
_cell.length_c   1.000
_cell.angle_alpha   90.00
_cell.angle_beta   90.00
_cell.angle_gamma   90.00
#
_symmetry.space_group_name_H-M   'P 1'
#
loop_
_entity.id
_entity.type
_entity.pdbx_description
1 polymer ?
#
loop_
_entity_poly.entity_id
_entity_poly.type
_entity_poly.pdbx_seq_one_letter_code
_entity_poly.pdbx_strand_id
1 'polypeptide(L)'
;WIERDIGIEFGEWDMPVVDKVTFQSTNPKIFFGGDAAWGPENIIWAAAHAHQAAISINKLFNGEDIYDRPEPESNLVSQKMGVHEWSYDNDISQAKRFIVPHADQSISLKDIKVEVELGFDEKQAFEEAQRCLNCDVQTVFVEDLCIECDACEDICPTDCINFIDNSTEEDIRKNLRVPALNLDQDLLVSEKLKQTQRVMIKDEDVCLHCGLCAERCPTGAWDMQTYLYEEAKIY
;
A
#
# COMPACT_ATOMS: atom_id res chain seq x y z
N TRP A 1 17.97 13.15 -28.32
CA TRP A 1 19.19 13.93 -28.59
C TRP A 1 18.90 15.35 -28.15
N ILE A 2 19.74 15.92 -27.27
CA ILE A 2 19.58 17.27 -26.73
C ILE A 2 20.78 18.08 -27.23
N GLU A 3 20.54 19.26 -27.80
CA GLU A 3 21.59 20.13 -28.29
C GLU A 3 22.48 20.63 -27.14
N ARG A 4 23.81 20.60 -27.32
CA ARG A 4 24.76 20.90 -26.23
C ARG A 4 24.97 22.40 -25.98
N ASP A 5 24.47 23.26 -26.85
CA ASP A 5 24.63 24.72 -26.81
C ASP A 5 23.48 25.44 -26.08
N ILE A 6 22.53 24.70 -25.49
CA ILE A 6 21.38 25.25 -24.76
C ILE A 6 21.69 25.62 -23.29
N GLY A 7 22.96 25.58 -22.90
CA GLY A 7 23.43 26.02 -21.59
C GLY A 7 23.15 25.05 -20.44
N ILE A 8 23.20 23.75 -20.71
CA ILE A 8 23.08 22.67 -19.71
C ILE A 8 24.39 21.90 -19.65
N GLU A 9 24.84 21.57 -18.45
CA GLU A 9 25.95 20.66 -18.20
C GLU A 9 25.49 19.20 -18.30
N PHE A 10 26.32 18.37 -18.93
CA PHE A 10 26.11 16.94 -19.07
C PHE A 10 27.15 16.19 -18.23
N GLY A 11 26.68 15.22 -17.45
CA GLY A 11 27.49 14.38 -16.58
C GLY A 11 27.83 13.04 -17.21
N GLU A 12 27.74 11.99 -16.41
CA GLU A 12 27.99 10.62 -16.85
C GLU A 12 27.00 10.18 -17.95
N TRP A 13 27.49 9.41 -18.93
CA TRP A 13 26.73 8.86 -20.06
C TRP A 13 26.03 9.92 -20.93
N ASP A 14 26.59 11.14 -21.00
CA ASP A 14 25.99 12.27 -21.73
C ASP A 14 24.57 12.63 -21.26
N MET A 15 24.26 12.35 -19.99
CA MET A 15 23.00 12.73 -19.35
C MET A 15 23.08 14.13 -18.75
N PRO A 16 21.98 14.92 -18.76
CA PRO A 16 21.97 16.22 -18.11
C PRO A 16 22.24 16.08 -16.61
N VAL A 17 22.96 17.04 -16.02
CA VAL A 17 23.07 17.16 -14.57
C VAL A 17 21.76 17.73 -14.03
N VAL A 18 21.04 16.93 -13.25
CA VAL A 18 19.68 17.24 -12.75
C VAL A 18 19.63 17.03 -11.24
N ASP A 19 19.08 18.02 -10.52
CA ASP A 19 18.79 17.94 -9.09
C ASP A 19 17.66 16.92 -8.82
N LYS A 20 17.90 15.98 -7.89
CA LYS A 20 16.96 14.86 -7.62
C LYS A 20 15.68 15.26 -6.90
N VAL A 21 15.64 16.43 -6.27
CA VAL A 21 14.46 16.93 -5.55
C VAL A 21 13.64 17.82 -6.47
N THR A 22 14.29 18.75 -7.15
CA THR A 22 13.60 19.78 -7.95
C THR A 22 13.47 19.41 -9.42
N PHE A 23 14.17 18.38 -9.90
CA PHE A 23 14.19 17.97 -11.30
C PHE A 23 14.71 19.07 -12.24
N GLN A 24 15.32 20.10 -11.68
CA GLN A 24 15.91 21.21 -12.39
C GLN A 24 17.32 20.83 -12.88
N SER A 25 17.62 21.18 -14.12
CA SER A 25 18.98 21.05 -14.63
C SER A 25 19.88 22.20 -14.16
N THR A 26 21.15 22.16 -14.54
CA THR A 26 22.06 23.31 -14.38
C THR A 26 21.58 24.58 -15.09
N ASN A 27 20.70 24.48 -16.10
CA ASN A 27 19.94 25.62 -16.58
C ASN A 27 18.64 25.77 -15.75
N PRO A 28 18.44 26.88 -15.02
CA PRO A 28 17.31 27.04 -14.11
C PRO A 28 15.95 27.06 -14.82
N LYS A 29 15.91 27.18 -16.14
CA LYS A 29 14.67 27.20 -16.93
C LYS A 29 14.31 25.84 -17.53
N ILE A 30 15.15 24.82 -17.35
CA ILE A 30 15.01 23.52 -17.99
C ILE A 30 14.93 22.44 -16.93
N PHE A 31 13.88 21.64 -17.02
CA PHE A 31 13.56 20.55 -16.12
C PHE A 31 13.51 19.24 -16.89
N PHE A 32 13.81 18.14 -16.22
CA PHE A 32 13.87 16.81 -16.81
C PHE A 32 12.99 15.82 -16.06
N GLY A 33 12.61 14.74 -16.73
CA GLY A 33 11.87 13.64 -16.13
C GLY A 33 12.00 12.37 -16.97
N GLY A 34 11.60 11.24 -16.38
CA GLY A 34 11.78 9.90 -16.97
C GLY A 34 13.22 9.61 -17.36
N ASP A 35 13.37 8.84 -18.43
CA ASP A 35 14.67 8.35 -18.91
C ASP A 35 15.66 9.46 -19.26
N ALA A 36 15.16 10.65 -19.61
CA ALA A 36 15.97 11.79 -19.99
C ALA A 36 16.69 12.46 -18.81
N ALA A 37 16.32 12.16 -17.56
CA ALA A 37 16.95 12.71 -16.36
C ALA A 37 18.14 11.86 -15.90
N TRP A 38 17.92 10.57 -15.61
CA TRP A 38 18.89 9.69 -14.94
C TRP A 38 19.09 8.32 -15.60
N GLY A 39 18.56 8.14 -16.80
CA GLY A 39 18.66 6.89 -17.55
C GLY A 39 17.41 6.03 -17.42
N PRO A 40 17.43 4.82 -18.00
CA PRO A 40 16.24 4.01 -18.19
C PRO A 40 15.59 3.62 -16.87
N GLU A 41 14.32 4.00 -16.70
CA GLU A 41 13.49 3.66 -15.56
C GLU A 41 12.18 3.00 -16.04
N ASN A 42 11.39 2.49 -15.09
CA ASN A 42 10.05 1.98 -15.42
C ASN A 42 9.06 3.13 -15.69
N ILE A 43 7.93 2.80 -16.34
CA ILE A 43 6.91 3.80 -16.69
C ILE A 43 6.29 4.52 -15.48
N ILE A 44 6.30 3.88 -14.30
CA ILE A 44 5.78 4.45 -13.06
C ILE A 44 6.68 5.62 -12.63
N TRP A 45 8.00 5.42 -12.66
CA TRP A 45 8.97 6.49 -12.39
C TRP A 45 8.88 7.63 -13.39
N ALA A 46 8.70 7.33 -14.68
CA ALA A 46 8.53 8.37 -15.68
C ALA A 46 7.30 9.27 -15.39
N ALA A 47 6.18 8.68 -14.97
CA ALA A 47 4.99 9.42 -14.56
C ALA A 47 5.22 10.23 -13.27
N ALA A 48 5.84 9.63 -12.26
CA ALA A 48 6.19 10.30 -11.01
C ALA A 48 7.12 11.50 -11.26
N HIS A 49 8.16 11.33 -12.07
CA HIS A 49 9.09 12.40 -12.46
C HIS A 49 8.36 13.56 -13.14
N ALA A 50 7.36 13.29 -13.99
CA ALA A 50 6.58 14.32 -14.64
C ALA A 50 5.79 15.17 -13.64
N HIS A 51 5.15 14.55 -12.63
CA HIS A 51 4.48 15.30 -11.55
C HIS A 51 5.48 16.13 -10.75
N GLN A 52 6.64 15.56 -10.40
CA GLN A 52 7.63 16.26 -9.60
C GLN A 52 8.25 17.45 -10.36
N ALA A 53 8.60 17.27 -11.63
CA ALA A 53 9.10 18.37 -12.48
C ALA A 53 8.03 19.45 -12.68
N ALA A 54 6.76 19.06 -12.84
CA ALA A 54 5.66 20.01 -12.95
C ALA A 54 5.61 20.93 -11.71
N ILE A 55 5.65 20.38 -10.48
CA ILE A 55 5.65 21.16 -9.22
C ILE A 55 6.71 22.26 -9.26
N SER A 56 7.93 21.90 -9.68
CA SER A 56 9.04 22.84 -9.76
C SER A 56 8.81 23.91 -10.82
N ILE A 57 8.27 23.55 -11.97
CA ILE A 57 7.90 24.49 -13.04
C ILE A 57 6.86 25.49 -12.54
N ASN A 58 5.80 25.02 -11.87
CA ASN A 58 4.76 25.90 -11.33
C ASN A 58 5.30 26.84 -10.25
N LYS A 59 6.09 26.34 -9.31
CA LYS A 59 6.71 27.15 -8.25
C LYS A 59 7.66 28.20 -8.84
N LEU A 60 8.45 27.84 -9.85
CA LEU A 60 9.30 28.78 -10.57
C LEU A 60 8.49 29.90 -11.23
N PHE A 61 7.36 29.59 -11.86
CA PHE A 61 6.48 30.61 -12.47
C PHE A 61 5.80 31.53 -11.45
N ASN A 62 5.50 31.03 -10.25
CA ASN A 62 4.90 31.81 -9.17
C ASN A 62 5.93 32.57 -8.30
N GLY A 63 7.23 32.39 -8.56
CA GLY A 63 8.29 33.01 -7.77
C GLY A 63 8.43 32.43 -6.36
N GLU A 64 7.97 31.18 -6.17
CA GLU A 64 8.08 30.42 -4.93
C GLU A 64 9.38 29.62 -4.87
N ASP A 65 9.74 29.16 -3.67
CA ASP A 65 10.87 28.25 -3.50
C ASP A 65 10.54 26.87 -4.08
N ILE A 66 11.34 26.40 -5.02
CA ILE A 66 11.18 25.09 -5.67
C ILE A 66 11.55 23.91 -4.76
N TYR A 67 12.29 24.15 -3.68
CA TYR A 67 12.63 23.15 -2.66
C TYR A 67 11.54 22.96 -1.62
N ASP A 68 10.60 23.91 -1.51
CA ASP A 68 9.41 23.77 -0.68
C ASP A 68 8.40 22.87 -1.41
N ARG A 69 8.43 21.57 -1.11
CA ARG A 69 7.62 20.55 -1.80
C ARG A 69 6.33 20.31 -1.02
N PRO A 70 5.16 20.31 -1.70
CA PRO A 70 3.93 19.87 -1.05
C PRO A 70 4.07 18.40 -0.63
N GLU A 71 3.60 18.11 0.58
CA GLU A 71 3.48 16.73 1.06
C GLU A 71 2.36 16.01 0.30
N PRO A 72 2.47 14.69 0.07
CA PRO A 72 1.36 13.88 -0.40
C PRO A 72 0.18 13.94 0.56
N GLU A 73 -1.03 13.86 0.01
CA GLU A 73 -2.23 13.75 0.83
C GLU A 73 -2.58 12.27 1.01
N SER A 74 -3.06 11.92 2.19
CA SER A 74 -3.64 10.60 2.44
C SER A 74 -4.93 10.71 3.22
N ASN A 75 -5.84 9.79 2.96
CA ASN A 75 -7.12 9.74 3.65
C ASN A 75 -7.55 8.29 3.88
N LEU A 76 -8.31 8.07 4.95
CA LEU A 76 -8.97 6.82 5.25
C LEU A 76 -10.48 7.03 5.17
N VAL A 77 -11.15 6.25 4.35
CA VAL A 77 -12.59 6.37 4.13
C VAL A 77 -13.26 5.04 4.45
N SER A 78 -14.19 5.06 5.42
CA SER A 78 -14.98 3.88 5.78
C SER A 78 -15.67 3.28 4.55
N GLN A 79 -15.51 1.97 4.41
CA GLN A 79 -16.16 1.16 3.37
C GLN A 79 -17.54 0.67 3.79
N LYS A 80 -18.01 1.07 4.97
CA LYS A 80 -19.29 0.66 5.52
C LYS A 80 -20.43 1.38 4.80
N MET A 81 -21.31 0.61 4.17
CA MET A 81 -22.52 1.12 3.50
C MET A 81 -23.77 1.01 4.38
N GLY A 82 -23.77 0.04 5.30
CA GLY A 82 -24.85 -0.22 6.24
C GLY A 82 -24.34 -0.98 7.46
N VAL A 83 -25.22 -1.35 8.40
CA VAL A 83 -24.80 -2.00 9.65
C VAL A 83 -24.04 -3.31 9.40
N HIS A 84 -24.48 -4.09 8.40
CA HIS A 84 -23.89 -5.34 7.94
C HIS A 84 -23.64 -5.33 6.43
N GLU A 85 -23.37 -4.16 5.85
CA GLU A 85 -23.17 -4.00 4.40
C GLU A 85 -21.85 -3.25 4.16
N TRP A 86 -20.99 -3.84 3.33
CA TRP A 86 -19.69 -3.32 2.92
C TRP A 86 -19.69 -3.03 1.41
N SER A 87 -18.78 -2.17 0.97
CA SER A 87 -18.60 -1.83 -0.45
C SER A 87 -17.99 -2.97 -1.29
N TYR A 88 -17.51 -4.04 -0.65
CA TYR A 88 -16.88 -5.20 -1.26
C TYR A 88 -17.46 -6.50 -0.70
N ASP A 89 -17.27 -7.60 -1.44
CA ASP A 89 -17.72 -8.95 -1.09
C ASP A 89 -16.62 -9.95 -1.46
N ASN A 90 -15.83 -10.38 -0.46
CA ASN A 90 -14.81 -11.41 -0.61
C ASN A 90 -14.78 -12.29 0.66
N ASP A 91 -14.79 -13.60 0.48
CA ASP A 91 -14.68 -14.57 1.58
C ASP A 91 -13.23 -15.05 1.75
N ILE A 92 -12.89 -15.54 2.93
CA ILE A 92 -11.58 -16.13 3.19
C ILE A 92 -11.51 -17.48 2.49
N SER A 93 -10.62 -17.59 1.50
CA SER A 93 -10.40 -18.83 0.79
C SER A 93 -9.25 -19.64 1.35
N GLN A 94 -9.52 -20.89 1.70
CA GLN A 94 -8.52 -21.89 2.07
C GLN A 94 -7.85 -22.56 0.86
N ALA A 95 -8.29 -22.22 -0.37
CA ALA A 95 -7.69 -22.76 -1.57
C ALA A 95 -6.24 -22.28 -1.72
N LYS A 96 -5.36 -23.12 -2.27
CA LYS A 96 -4.03 -22.66 -2.64
C LYS A 96 -4.12 -21.70 -3.83
N ARG A 97 -3.12 -20.84 -3.99
CA ARG A 97 -2.98 -20.00 -5.18
C ARG A 97 -2.94 -20.89 -6.42
N PHE A 98 -3.78 -20.58 -7.42
CA PHE A 98 -3.74 -21.30 -8.68
C PHE A 98 -2.49 -20.91 -9.47
N ILE A 99 -1.87 -21.91 -10.11
CA ILE A 99 -0.70 -21.68 -10.95
C ILE A 99 -1.20 -21.13 -12.29
N VAL A 100 -0.62 -20.02 -12.73
CA VAL A 100 -0.91 -19.43 -14.04
C VAL A 100 -0.61 -20.47 -15.12
N PRO A 101 -1.58 -20.81 -15.99
CA PRO A 101 -1.37 -21.71 -17.10
C PRO A 101 -0.20 -21.26 -18.00
N HIS A 102 0.66 -22.20 -18.35
CA HIS A 102 1.78 -21.97 -19.25
C HIS A 102 1.63 -22.77 -20.54
N ALA A 103 2.16 -22.23 -21.64
CA ALA A 103 2.32 -22.97 -22.88
C ALA A 103 3.28 -24.16 -22.69
N ASP A 104 3.07 -25.22 -23.47
CA ASP A 104 3.93 -26.40 -23.43
C ASP A 104 5.39 -26.03 -23.78
N GLN A 105 6.32 -26.46 -22.93
CA GLN A 105 7.75 -26.17 -23.07
C GLN A 105 8.33 -26.66 -24.40
N SER A 106 7.81 -27.76 -24.96
CA SER A 106 8.28 -28.31 -26.24
C SER A 106 7.98 -27.41 -27.44
N ILE A 107 7.00 -26.50 -27.28
CA ILE A 107 6.59 -25.50 -28.27
C ILE A 107 7.31 -24.17 -27.98
N SER A 108 7.22 -23.66 -26.76
CA SER A 108 7.78 -22.34 -26.41
C SER A 108 9.30 -22.27 -26.50
N LEU A 109 10.02 -23.37 -26.27
CA LEU A 109 11.48 -23.41 -26.45
C LEU A 109 11.93 -23.36 -27.91
N LYS A 110 11.03 -23.63 -28.87
CA LYS A 110 11.36 -23.65 -30.30
C LYS A 110 10.96 -22.36 -31.02
N ASP A 111 10.06 -21.56 -30.45
CA ASP A 111 9.58 -20.33 -31.05
C ASP A 111 9.43 -19.22 -30.00
N ILE A 112 10.30 -18.22 -30.10
CA ILE A 112 10.32 -17.04 -29.21
C ILE A 112 9.06 -16.17 -29.35
N LYS A 113 8.25 -16.35 -30.40
CA LYS A 113 7.01 -15.60 -30.59
C LYS A 113 5.82 -16.19 -29.86
N VAL A 114 5.97 -17.39 -29.28
CA VAL A 114 4.89 -18.05 -28.54
C VAL A 114 4.80 -17.43 -27.16
N GLU A 115 3.60 -16.97 -26.81
CA GLU A 115 3.29 -16.49 -25.46
C GLU A 115 3.37 -17.66 -24.47
N VAL A 116 4.17 -17.47 -23.41
CA VAL A 116 4.44 -18.52 -22.42
C VAL A 116 3.40 -18.49 -21.30
N GLU A 117 3.10 -17.32 -20.75
CA GLU A 117 2.08 -17.13 -19.73
C GLU A 117 0.73 -16.94 -20.42
N LEU A 118 -0.10 -17.98 -20.41
CA LEU A 118 -1.39 -17.97 -21.10
C LEU A 118 -2.50 -17.25 -20.30
N GLY A 119 -2.20 -16.89 -19.05
CA GLY A 119 -3.17 -16.30 -18.13
C GLY A 119 -4.25 -17.30 -17.68
N PHE A 120 -5.16 -16.83 -16.84
CA PHE A 120 -6.35 -17.57 -16.46
C PHE A 120 -7.44 -17.43 -17.51
N ASP A 121 -8.26 -18.48 -17.67
CA ASP A 121 -9.52 -18.32 -18.38
C ASP A 121 -10.48 -17.42 -17.59
N GLU A 122 -11.54 -16.92 -18.24
CA GLU A 122 -12.48 -15.97 -17.65
C GLU A 122 -13.07 -16.47 -16.33
N LYS A 123 -13.37 -17.77 -16.24
CA LYS A 123 -13.96 -18.36 -15.04
C LYS A 123 -12.96 -18.39 -13.89
N GLN A 124 -11.75 -18.88 -14.15
CA GLN A 124 -10.67 -18.91 -13.17
C GLN A 124 -10.26 -17.50 -12.72
N ALA A 125 -10.22 -16.55 -13.66
CA ALA A 125 -9.91 -15.14 -13.35
C ALA A 125 -10.96 -14.54 -12.40
N PHE A 126 -12.25 -14.81 -12.64
CA PHE A 126 -13.32 -14.36 -11.75
C PHE A 126 -13.23 -15.02 -10.37
N GLU A 127 -13.06 -16.34 -10.32
CA GLU A 127 -12.92 -17.09 -9.06
C GLU A 127 -11.70 -16.60 -8.24
N GLU A 128 -10.57 -16.30 -8.89
CA GLU A 128 -9.40 -15.75 -8.20
C GLU A 128 -9.60 -14.29 -7.77
N ALA A 129 -10.33 -13.47 -8.54
CA ALA A 129 -10.63 -12.09 -8.17
C ALA A 129 -11.53 -12.00 -6.93
N GLN A 130 -12.49 -12.93 -6.76
CA GLN A 130 -13.35 -13.02 -5.57
C GLN A 130 -12.62 -13.43 -4.28
N ARG A 131 -11.32 -13.70 -4.38
CA ARG A 131 -10.44 -14.03 -3.26
C ARG A 131 -9.51 -12.87 -2.90
N CYS A 132 -9.76 -11.67 -3.45
CA CYS A 132 -8.97 -10.48 -3.14
C CYS A 132 -9.00 -10.21 -1.63
N LEU A 133 -7.82 -9.98 -1.05
CA LEU A 133 -7.67 -9.66 0.37
C LEU A 133 -7.87 -8.17 0.69
N ASN A 134 -8.25 -7.35 -0.30
CA ASN A 134 -8.50 -5.92 -0.14
C ASN A 134 -7.35 -5.19 0.57
N CYS A 135 -6.12 -5.35 0.06
CA CYS A 135 -4.92 -4.80 0.69
C CYS A 135 -4.87 -3.26 0.72
N ASP A 136 -5.72 -2.61 -0.06
CA ASP A 136 -5.98 -1.17 -0.04
C ASP A 136 -6.92 -0.74 1.10
N VAL A 137 -7.53 -1.68 1.83
CA VAL A 137 -8.44 -1.45 2.96
C VAL A 137 -7.74 -1.77 4.27
N GLN A 138 -7.72 -0.80 5.19
CA GLN A 138 -7.07 -0.89 6.49
C GLN A 138 -8.09 -1.22 7.58
N THR A 139 -7.70 -2.09 8.52
CA THR A 139 -8.47 -2.34 9.74
C THR A 139 -8.21 -1.22 10.74
N VAL A 140 -9.23 -0.46 11.10
CA VAL A 140 -9.12 0.66 12.05
C VAL A 140 -9.87 0.31 13.33
N PHE A 141 -9.20 0.47 14.48
CA PHE A 141 -9.79 0.27 15.80
C PHE A 141 -10.02 1.60 16.51
N VAL A 142 -11.14 1.72 17.22
CA VAL A 142 -11.48 2.85 18.07
C VAL A 142 -11.80 2.35 19.47
N GLU A 143 -10.89 2.59 20.40
CA GLU A 143 -10.91 2.12 21.79
C GLU A 143 -12.18 2.57 22.52
N ASP A 144 -12.58 3.82 22.27
CA ASP A 144 -13.71 4.47 22.93
C ASP A 144 -15.07 3.80 22.66
N LEU A 145 -15.16 3.05 21.56
CA LEU A 145 -16.36 2.29 21.18
C LEU A 145 -16.29 0.83 21.64
N CYS A 146 -15.12 0.36 22.09
CA CYS A 146 -14.95 -1.03 22.47
C CYS A 146 -15.62 -1.31 23.84
N ILE A 147 -16.35 -2.42 23.89
CA ILE A 147 -17.03 -2.92 25.10
C ILE A 147 -16.43 -4.23 25.61
N GLU A 148 -15.31 -4.67 25.03
CA GLU A 148 -14.59 -5.89 25.43
C GLU A 148 -15.49 -7.14 25.43
N CYS A 149 -16.24 -7.32 24.34
CA CYS A 149 -17.13 -8.48 24.15
C CYS A 149 -16.43 -9.71 23.53
N ASP A 150 -15.13 -9.59 23.22
CA ASP A 150 -14.26 -10.62 22.63
C ASP A 150 -14.72 -11.20 21.28
N ALA A 151 -15.78 -10.65 20.68
CA ALA A 151 -16.34 -11.17 19.43
C ALA A 151 -15.39 -11.05 18.22
N CYS A 152 -14.53 -10.03 18.21
CA CYS A 152 -13.52 -9.85 17.15
C CYS A 152 -12.31 -10.79 17.31
N GLU A 153 -12.01 -11.21 18.54
CA GLU A 153 -10.96 -12.19 18.85
C GLU A 153 -11.43 -13.60 18.49
N ASP A 154 -12.70 -13.94 18.77
CA ASP A 154 -13.31 -15.24 18.46
C ASP A 154 -13.49 -15.49 16.95
N ILE A 155 -13.91 -14.48 16.19
CA ILE A 155 -14.16 -14.62 14.75
C ILE A 155 -12.87 -14.59 13.90
N CYS A 156 -11.73 -14.24 14.49
CA CYS A 156 -10.51 -14.04 13.73
C CYS A 156 -9.96 -15.39 13.20
N PRO A 157 -9.80 -15.57 11.88
CA PRO A 157 -9.33 -16.83 11.30
C PRO A 157 -7.87 -17.15 11.60
N THR A 158 -7.08 -16.13 11.98
CA THR A 158 -5.64 -16.22 12.23
C THR A 158 -5.26 -15.91 13.68
N ASP A 159 -6.24 -15.71 14.57
CA ASP A 159 -6.03 -15.38 15.98
C ASP A 159 -5.11 -14.14 16.20
N CYS A 160 -5.15 -13.17 15.28
CA CYS A 160 -4.26 -12.01 15.30
C CYS A 160 -4.66 -10.93 16.31
N ILE A 161 -5.90 -10.91 16.81
CA ILE A 161 -6.42 -9.91 17.76
C ILE A 161 -6.46 -10.49 19.17
N ASN A 162 -5.93 -9.76 20.15
CA ASN A 162 -5.77 -10.20 21.53
C ASN A 162 -6.13 -9.05 22.49
N PHE A 163 -6.78 -9.37 23.63
CA PHE A 163 -7.04 -8.41 24.70
C PHE A 163 -6.31 -8.82 25.98
N ILE A 164 -5.12 -8.25 26.22
CA ILE A 164 -4.23 -8.65 27.32
C ILE A 164 -3.76 -7.45 28.15
N ASP A 165 -3.19 -7.73 29.33
CA ASP A 165 -2.53 -6.70 30.13
C ASP A 165 -1.29 -6.15 29.38
N ASN A 166 -1.13 -4.83 29.41
CA ASN A 166 0.00 -4.19 28.75
C ASN A 166 1.31 -4.55 29.47
N SER A 167 2.35 -4.92 28.71
CA SER A 167 3.66 -5.33 29.24
C SER A 167 4.78 -4.95 28.27
N THR A 168 5.98 -5.51 28.43
CA THR A 168 7.06 -5.28 27.47
C THR A 168 6.71 -5.94 26.13
N GLU A 169 7.19 -5.39 25.01
CA GLU A 169 6.91 -5.97 23.69
C GLU A 169 7.37 -7.43 23.58
N GLU A 170 8.52 -7.77 24.18
CA GLU A 170 9.03 -9.14 24.20
C GLU A 170 8.06 -10.10 24.92
N ASP A 171 7.46 -9.65 26.03
CA ASP A 171 6.48 -10.44 26.78
C ASP A 171 5.15 -10.52 26.03
N ILE A 172 4.69 -9.42 25.44
CA ILE A 172 3.49 -9.37 24.60
C ILE A 172 3.59 -10.42 23.49
N ARG A 173 4.65 -10.36 22.67
CA ARG A 173 4.84 -11.22 21.49
C ARG A 173 4.79 -12.71 21.83
N LYS A 174 5.27 -13.12 23.02
CA LYS A 174 5.25 -14.51 23.48
C LYS A 174 3.89 -14.96 24.02
N ASN A 175 3.10 -14.03 24.53
CA ASN A 175 1.85 -14.29 25.26
C ASN A 175 0.58 -14.03 24.45
N LEU A 176 0.69 -13.61 23.18
CA LEU A 176 -0.42 -13.62 22.23
C LEU A 176 -0.94 -15.06 22.01
N ARG A 177 -2.20 -15.20 21.60
CA ARG A 177 -2.82 -16.51 21.25
C ARG A 177 -2.00 -17.27 20.21
N VAL A 178 -1.43 -16.53 19.24
CA VAL A 178 -0.39 -17.00 18.33
C VAL A 178 0.87 -16.15 18.58
N PRO A 179 2.00 -16.75 18.97
CA PRO A 179 3.22 -15.98 19.23
C PRO A 179 3.71 -15.22 17.99
N ALA A 180 3.91 -13.91 18.13
CA ALA A 180 4.38 -13.03 17.07
C ALA A 180 5.91 -13.10 16.93
N LEU A 181 6.39 -13.91 15.98
CA LEU A 181 7.82 -14.18 15.80
C LEU A 181 8.53 -13.18 14.88
N ASN A 182 7.78 -12.49 14.02
CA ASN A 182 8.34 -11.52 13.08
C ASN A 182 8.61 -10.18 13.79
N LEU A 183 9.88 -9.81 13.91
CA LEU A 183 10.31 -8.56 14.53
C LEU A 183 10.41 -7.39 13.53
N ASP A 184 10.36 -7.67 12.23
CA ASP A 184 10.37 -6.63 11.19
C ASP A 184 8.98 -5.99 11.03
N GLN A 185 7.95 -6.60 11.62
CA GLN A 185 6.58 -6.11 11.64
C GLN A 185 6.18 -5.66 13.05
N ASP A 186 5.70 -4.42 13.14
CA ASP A 186 5.20 -3.85 14.39
C ASP A 186 3.86 -4.48 14.79
N LEU A 187 3.64 -4.58 16.10
CA LEU A 187 2.32 -4.89 16.67
C LEU A 187 1.50 -3.61 16.78
N LEU A 188 0.25 -3.66 16.35
CA LEU A 188 -0.69 -2.57 16.59
C LEU A 188 -1.24 -2.71 18.01
N VAL A 189 -0.93 -1.72 18.85
CA VAL A 189 -1.32 -1.71 20.27
C VAL A 189 -2.22 -0.50 20.52
N SER A 190 -3.42 -0.76 21.04
CA SER A 190 -4.36 0.29 21.39
C SER A 190 -3.99 1.04 22.67
N GLU A 191 -4.66 2.16 22.92
CA GLU A 191 -4.68 2.71 24.28
C GLU A 191 -5.37 1.75 25.27
N LYS A 192 -5.25 2.04 26.57
CA LYS A 192 -5.89 1.23 27.62
C LYS A 192 -7.40 1.34 27.51
N LEU A 193 -8.06 0.19 27.49
CA LEU A 193 -9.52 0.11 27.44
C LEU A 193 -10.13 0.52 28.77
N LYS A 194 -11.24 1.27 28.70
CA LYS A 194 -11.84 1.93 29.87
C LYS A 194 -12.33 0.94 30.93
N GLN A 195 -12.80 -0.24 30.52
CA GLN A 195 -13.49 -1.19 31.39
C GLN A 195 -12.51 -2.10 32.15
N THR A 196 -11.48 -2.63 31.49
CA THR A 196 -10.52 -3.56 32.13
C THR A 196 -9.10 -3.03 32.31
N GLN A 197 -8.74 -1.91 31.68
CA GLN A 197 -7.36 -1.40 31.58
C GLN A 197 -6.39 -2.26 30.77
N ARG A 198 -6.88 -3.35 30.14
CA ARG A 198 -6.15 -4.11 29.13
C ARG A 198 -5.94 -3.28 27.87
N VAL A 199 -5.08 -3.77 26.97
CA VAL A 199 -4.88 -3.23 25.63
C VAL A 199 -5.34 -4.23 24.59
N MET A 200 -5.87 -3.73 23.47
CA MET A 200 -6.03 -4.51 22.27
C MET A 200 -4.69 -4.57 21.55
N ILE A 201 -4.28 -5.78 21.16
CA ILE A 201 -3.07 -6.02 20.41
C ILE A 201 -3.45 -6.79 19.15
N LYS A 202 -3.06 -6.24 18.00
CA LYS A 202 -3.23 -6.86 16.69
C LYS A 202 -1.86 -7.15 16.08
N ASP A 203 -1.64 -8.41 15.72
CA ASP A 203 -0.48 -8.81 14.94
C ASP A 203 -0.78 -8.62 13.45
N GLU A 204 -0.15 -7.62 12.84
CA GLU A 204 -0.30 -7.32 11.41
C GLU A 204 0.36 -8.37 10.52
N ASP A 205 1.35 -9.13 11.00
CA ASP A 205 2.07 -10.13 10.20
C ASP A 205 1.14 -11.25 9.70
N VAL A 206 0.14 -11.59 10.51
CA VAL A 206 -0.82 -12.67 10.24
C VAL A 206 -2.23 -12.18 9.95
N CYS A 207 -2.46 -10.86 9.89
CA CYS A 207 -3.78 -10.33 9.57
C CYS A 207 -4.07 -10.47 8.06
N LEU A 208 -5.25 -11.00 7.73
CA LEU A 208 -5.68 -11.16 6.33
C LEU A 208 -6.45 -9.95 5.77
N HIS A 209 -6.70 -8.91 6.58
CA HIS A 209 -7.56 -7.77 6.23
C HIS A 209 -8.98 -8.18 5.76
N CYS A 210 -9.46 -9.35 6.21
CA CYS A 210 -10.73 -9.93 5.79
C CYS A 210 -11.99 -9.18 6.27
N GLY A 211 -11.87 -8.26 7.24
CA GLY A 211 -13.00 -7.48 7.75
C GLY A 211 -13.98 -8.19 8.70
N LEU A 212 -13.81 -9.48 8.96
CA LEU A 212 -14.70 -10.23 9.87
C LEU A 212 -14.77 -9.62 11.30
N CYS A 213 -13.66 -9.06 11.79
CA CYS A 213 -13.64 -8.35 13.07
C CYS A 213 -14.56 -7.12 13.08
N ALA A 214 -14.61 -6.37 11.97
CA ALA A 214 -15.48 -5.22 11.79
C ALA A 214 -16.95 -5.63 11.59
N GLU A 215 -17.21 -6.69 10.83
CA GLU A 215 -18.57 -7.22 10.64
C GLU A 215 -19.17 -7.72 11.95
N ARG A 216 -18.37 -8.41 12.77
CA ARG A 216 -18.82 -8.98 14.04
C ARG A 216 -18.95 -7.94 15.15
N CYS A 217 -18.28 -6.78 15.04
CA CYS A 217 -18.24 -5.77 16.07
C CYS A 217 -19.62 -5.11 16.29
N PRO A 218 -20.27 -5.27 17.46
CA PRO A 218 -21.60 -4.74 17.69
C PRO A 218 -21.63 -3.22 17.90
N THR A 219 -20.49 -2.61 18.21
CA THR A 219 -20.38 -1.17 18.52
C THR A 219 -19.73 -0.35 17.40
N GLY A 220 -19.21 -1.01 16.36
CA GLY A 220 -18.40 -0.34 15.33
C GLY A 220 -17.03 0.13 15.83
N ALA A 221 -16.51 -0.47 16.91
CA ALA A 221 -15.13 -0.23 17.35
C ALA A 221 -14.09 -0.70 16.32
N TRP A 222 -14.44 -1.67 15.48
CA TRP A 222 -13.66 -2.02 14.29
C TRP A 222 -14.35 -1.49 13.04
N ASP A 223 -13.56 -0.91 12.15
CA ASP A 223 -13.97 -0.44 10.83
C ASP A 223 -12.96 -0.87 9.76
N MET A 224 -13.42 -0.92 8.52
CA MET A 224 -12.61 -1.20 7.34
C MET A 224 -12.58 0.07 6.49
N GLN A 225 -11.40 0.70 6.39
CA GLN A 225 -11.25 2.00 5.75
C GLN A 225 -10.29 1.92 4.56
N THR A 226 -10.74 2.29 3.38
CA THR A 226 -9.87 2.35 2.20
C THR A 226 -8.86 3.46 2.37
N TYR A 227 -7.60 3.13 2.14
CA TYR A 227 -6.50 4.06 2.10
C TYR A 227 -6.36 4.67 0.72
N LEU A 228 -6.57 5.99 0.65
CA LEU A 228 -6.28 6.77 -0.53
C LEU A 228 -4.96 7.50 -0.31
N TYR A 229 -4.05 7.36 -1.27
CA TYR A 229 -2.81 8.12 -1.34
C TYR A 229 -2.82 8.95 -2.62
N GLU A 230 -2.80 10.27 -2.45
CA GLU A 230 -2.69 11.22 -3.54
C GLU A 230 -1.29 11.83 -3.50
N GLU A 231 -0.46 11.47 -4.49
CA GLU A 231 0.81 12.17 -4.68
C GLU A 231 0.58 13.67 -4.82
N ALA A 232 1.52 14.44 -4.31
CA ALA A 232 1.53 15.87 -4.48
C ALA A 232 1.46 16.24 -5.98
N LYS A 233 0.46 17.07 -6.33
CA LYS A 233 0.18 17.53 -7.70
C LYS A 233 -0.07 19.03 -7.70
N ILE A 234 0.05 19.64 -8.87
CA ILE A 234 -0.42 21.01 -9.10
C ILE A 234 -1.85 20.92 -9.65
N TYR A 235 -2.75 21.69 -9.06
CA TYR A 235 -4.11 21.90 -9.57
C TYR A 235 -4.20 23.23 -10.33
#